data_AF-A0A5B8VF43-F1
#
_entry.id   AF-A0A5B8VF43-F1
#
_cell.length_a   1.000
_cell.length_b   1.000
_cell.length_c   1.000
_cell.angle_alpha   90.00
_cell.angle_beta   90.00
_cell.angle_gamma   90.00
#
_symmetry.space_group_name_H-M   'P 1'
#
loop_
_entity.id
_entity.type
_entity.pdbx_description
1 polymer ?
#
loop_
_entity_poly.entity_id
_entity_poly.type
_entity_poly.pdbx_seq_one_letter_code
_entity_poly.pdbx_strand_id
1 'polypeptide(L)'
;MFSKMKTIQHAGKILYAIVFLLIVPLVQWWWALSLENTVRFPPVASRNIGAVAGVAGILVMAWGMFSLKKFGKGLPMNAYPPHFYVKQGPYRFLRHPIYWGYGFLMVGVFIFTGSASGLWIVTPISILAMIALVMGYEAIDLKKRFKDTDQSVLLDIPSATEGVPVLAQRLATLFWIIMLLLCANYIVWFLTHNTTPFWNDSLTLPFFNELNSVQFFTIAYILVVPLIIKSNSILHWWTISVIAGIILSTYIALLWPEVGAQYFYISTDIIKNKELTAILGAPVFLCGLSAIAYVKQFKKGVLFILPLAIIISLAQLANTRSILLNLTVSVFILFVTANYKTIWMLIRNTAEKIANSWKEWEWGPVRIINHGIYVGVGSFGGILFCGLLVGKAYAWAILLFAFVVIVFAALWAQIIEGSEKLKRPFGYYGALVGILFAGTLLWIMGYNEWVLIGIISVVMPWVQAAGRLRCLVNGCCHGKPTDNSILGIRFYHYRSRVCNISGLKGKYLHPTQVYSILWLFFTGFLLLALWLHSFSYSFIFGMYLILTSTGRFVEEAYRGEVQTPVWSGLRLYQWAAIASVLAGIIFTTIDIPVVTLQPAYGWEIWLVALVGGFFTFFAMGVDFPRSNARFSRLV
;
A
#
# COMPACT_ATOMS: atom_id res chain seq x y z
N MET A 1 -20.80 23.35 -36.29
CA MET A 1 -20.61 22.95 -34.86
C MET A 1 -20.46 21.43 -34.70
N PHE A 2 -21.35 20.61 -35.27
CA PHE A 2 -21.28 19.14 -35.18
C PHE A 2 -20.03 18.48 -35.80
N SER A 3 -19.52 18.96 -36.95
CA SER A 3 -18.28 18.40 -37.52
C SER A 3 -17.06 18.72 -36.65
N LYS A 4 -16.96 19.96 -36.15
CA LYS A 4 -15.90 20.41 -35.23
C LYS A 4 -15.88 19.58 -33.93
N MET A 5 -17.06 19.28 -33.36
CA MET A 5 -17.18 18.39 -32.20
C MET A 5 -16.74 16.94 -32.49
N LYS A 6 -17.12 16.38 -33.65
CA LYS A 6 -16.65 15.05 -34.07
C LYS A 6 -15.14 15.02 -34.25
N THR A 7 -14.54 16.01 -34.91
CA THR A 7 -13.08 16.09 -35.11
C THR A 7 -12.33 16.16 -33.78
N ILE A 8 -12.81 16.97 -32.83
CA ILE A 8 -12.23 17.07 -31.47
C ILE A 8 -12.30 15.71 -30.75
N GLN A 9 -13.42 15.00 -30.85
CA GLN A 9 -13.59 13.68 -30.23
C GLN A 9 -12.69 12.61 -30.87
N HIS A 10 -12.44 12.68 -32.18
CA HIS A 10 -11.52 11.75 -32.85
C HIS A 10 -10.06 12.04 -32.46
N ALA A 11 -9.66 13.31 -32.45
CA ALA A 11 -8.33 13.71 -32.00
C ALA A 11 -8.05 13.25 -30.55
N GLY A 12 -9.03 13.41 -29.66
CA GLY A 12 -8.92 12.95 -28.27
C GLY A 12 -8.73 11.43 -28.12
N LYS A 13 -9.38 10.62 -28.97
CA LYS A 13 -9.19 9.16 -28.98
C LYS A 13 -7.80 8.76 -29.49
N ILE A 14 -7.31 9.43 -30.53
CA ILE A 14 -5.97 9.18 -31.08
C ILE A 14 -4.91 9.55 -30.05
N LEU A 15 -5.02 10.73 -29.42
CA LEU A 15 -4.09 11.15 -28.38
C LEU A 15 -4.07 10.16 -27.21
N TYR A 16 -5.25 9.71 -26.76
CA TYR A 16 -5.35 8.70 -25.71
C TYR A 16 -4.66 7.39 -26.12
N ALA A 17 -4.86 6.92 -27.35
CA ALA A 17 -4.18 5.73 -27.87
C ALA A 17 -2.66 5.90 -27.88
N ILE A 18 -2.15 7.04 -28.36
CA ILE A 18 -0.71 7.37 -28.39
C ILE A 18 -0.14 7.35 -26.98
N VAL A 19 -0.84 7.93 -26.00
CA VAL A 19 -0.38 7.95 -24.60
C VAL A 19 -0.17 6.53 -24.08
N PHE A 20 -1.17 5.65 -24.20
CA PHE A 20 -1.10 4.33 -23.57
C PHE A 20 -0.36 3.26 -24.39
N LEU A 21 -0.35 3.37 -25.72
CA LEU A 21 0.33 2.39 -26.58
C LEU A 21 1.78 2.74 -26.91
N LEU A 22 2.15 4.02 -26.79
CA LEU A 22 3.49 4.50 -27.14
C LEU A 22 4.17 5.21 -25.96
N ILE A 23 3.59 6.30 -25.46
CA ILE A 23 4.30 7.16 -24.48
C ILE A 23 4.54 6.41 -23.17
N VAL A 24 3.53 5.76 -22.59
CA VAL A 24 3.66 5.02 -21.32
C VAL A 24 4.70 3.89 -21.43
N PRO A 25 4.64 3.00 -22.45
CA PRO A 25 5.70 2.00 -22.65
C PRO A 25 7.09 2.59 -22.85
N LEU A 26 7.23 3.69 -23.60
CA LEU A 26 8.52 4.35 -23.81
C LEU A 26 9.08 4.96 -22.52
N VAL A 27 8.22 5.59 -21.71
CA VAL A 27 8.62 6.11 -20.39
C VAL A 27 9.04 4.98 -19.46
N GLN A 28 8.32 3.86 -19.44
CA GLN A 28 8.68 2.69 -18.63
C GLN A 28 10.00 2.06 -19.09
N TRP A 29 10.22 1.97 -20.40
CA TRP A 29 11.46 1.48 -20.97
C TRP A 29 12.65 2.41 -20.63
N TRP A 30 12.49 3.72 -20.85
CA TRP A 30 13.49 4.72 -20.45
C TRP A 30 13.78 4.65 -18.95
N TRP A 31 12.74 4.56 -18.13
CA TRP A 31 12.89 4.50 -16.67
C TRP A 31 13.66 3.26 -16.22
N ALA A 32 13.40 2.10 -16.82
CA ALA A 32 14.20 0.89 -16.57
C ALA A 32 15.67 1.13 -16.94
N LEU A 33 15.96 1.60 -18.15
CA LEU A 33 17.34 1.87 -18.57
C LEU A 33 18.07 2.86 -17.65
N SER A 34 17.38 3.90 -17.17
CA SER A 34 17.96 4.89 -16.26
C SER A 34 18.25 4.35 -14.86
N LEU A 35 17.59 3.28 -14.44
CA LEU A 35 17.74 2.69 -13.12
C LEU A 35 18.73 1.51 -13.07
N GLU A 36 19.25 1.05 -14.20
CA GLU A 36 20.05 -0.18 -14.26
C GLU A 36 21.35 -0.09 -13.43
N ASN A 37 21.93 1.11 -13.28
CA ASN A 37 23.12 1.33 -12.45
C ASN A 37 22.78 1.57 -10.97
N THR A 38 21.55 2.00 -10.67
CA THR A 38 21.09 2.32 -9.31
C THR A 38 20.56 1.08 -8.60
N VAL A 39 19.85 0.22 -9.34
CA VAL A 39 19.20 -0.98 -8.80
C VAL A 39 20.16 -2.16 -8.83
N ARG A 40 20.62 -2.60 -7.66
CA ARG A 40 21.61 -3.69 -7.53
C ARG A 40 21.00 -5.09 -7.39
N PHE A 41 19.73 -5.27 -7.76
CA PHE A 41 19.09 -6.59 -7.70
C PHE A 41 19.58 -7.50 -8.82
N PRO A 42 19.65 -8.83 -8.61
CA PRO A 42 20.07 -9.76 -9.65
C PRO A 42 19.08 -9.78 -10.82
N PRO A 43 19.56 -9.77 -12.08
CA PRO A 43 18.70 -9.89 -13.25
C PRO A 43 18.20 -11.32 -13.42
N VAL A 44 16.97 -11.47 -13.92
CA VAL A 44 16.43 -12.75 -14.41
C VAL A 44 16.47 -12.70 -15.93
N ALA A 45 17.42 -13.40 -16.56
CA ALA A 45 17.59 -13.37 -18.01
C ALA A 45 17.26 -14.72 -18.65
N SER A 46 16.21 -14.77 -19.47
CA SER A 46 15.89 -15.95 -20.26
C SER A 46 15.14 -15.55 -21.53
N ARG A 47 15.78 -15.71 -22.68
CA ARG A 47 15.18 -15.37 -23.99
C ARG A 47 13.90 -16.15 -24.25
N ASN A 48 13.89 -17.44 -23.92
CA ASN A 48 12.74 -18.30 -24.19
C ASN A 48 11.56 -17.97 -23.28
N ILE A 49 11.80 -17.92 -21.95
CA ILE A 49 10.74 -17.63 -20.98
C ILE A 49 10.21 -16.20 -21.20
N GLY A 50 11.11 -15.24 -21.41
CA GLY A 50 10.75 -13.86 -21.68
C GLY A 50 9.91 -13.70 -22.95
N ALA A 51 10.31 -14.34 -24.06
CA ALA A 51 9.54 -14.30 -25.30
C ALA A 51 8.16 -14.95 -25.15
N VAL A 52 8.07 -16.10 -24.50
CA VAL A 52 6.80 -16.81 -24.27
C VAL A 52 5.87 -15.95 -23.41
N ALA A 53 6.34 -15.39 -22.30
CA ALA A 53 5.54 -14.53 -21.43
C ALA A 53 5.11 -13.24 -22.15
N GLY A 54 6.03 -12.62 -22.92
CA GLY A 54 5.76 -11.42 -23.69
C GLY A 54 4.68 -11.62 -24.75
N VAL A 55 4.81 -12.67 -25.56
CA VAL A 55 3.84 -13.03 -26.61
C VAL A 55 2.50 -13.41 -25.98
N ALA A 56 2.48 -14.20 -24.90
CA ALA A 56 1.26 -14.53 -24.19
C ALA A 56 0.54 -13.26 -23.67
N GLY A 57 1.29 -12.31 -23.11
CA GLY A 57 0.77 -11.01 -22.69
C GLY A 57 0.08 -10.25 -23.82
N ILE A 58 0.74 -10.15 -24.98
CA ILE A 58 0.19 -9.50 -26.18
C ILE A 58 -1.09 -10.19 -26.65
N LEU A 59 -1.10 -11.53 -26.71
CA LEU A 59 -2.27 -12.30 -27.14
C LEU A 59 -3.47 -12.08 -26.20
N VAL A 60 -3.25 -12.08 -24.89
CA VAL A 60 -4.31 -11.81 -23.90
C VAL A 60 -4.82 -10.37 -24.03
N MET A 61 -3.94 -9.38 -24.22
CA MET A 61 -4.33 -8.00 -24.48
C MET A 61 -5.19 -7.88 -25.75
N ALA A 62 -4.72 -8.44 -26.86
CA ALA A 62 -5.41 -8.41 -28.15
C ALA A 62 -6.79 -9.08 -28.05
N TRP A 63 -6.89 -10.22 -27.38
CA TRP A 63 -8.15 -10.92 -27.15
C TRP A 63 -9.12 -10.10 -26.29
N GLY A 64 -8.62 -9.40 -25.27
CA GLY A 64 -9.42 -8.48 -24.45
C GLY A 64 -9.92 -7.28 -25.25
N MET A 65 -9.03 -6.60 -25.97
CA MET A 65 -9.36 -5.46 -26.82
C MET A 65 -10.38 -5.81 -27.91
N PHE A 66 -10.19 -6.95 -28.58
CA PHE A 66 -11.13 -7.47 -29.57
C PHE A 66 -12.51 -7.74 -28.96
N SER A 67 -12.55 -8.37 -27.78
CA SER A 67 -13.79 -8.71 -27.09
C SER A 67 -14.57 -7.45 -26.66
N LEU A 68 -13.89 -6.41 -26.18
CA LEU A 68 -14.51 -5.12 -25.87
C LEU A 68 -15.07 -4.44 -27.12
N LYS A 69 -14.32 -4.45 -28.22
CA LYS A 69 -14.75 -3.86 -29.49
C LYS A 69 -15.97 -4.58 -30.05
N LYS A 70 -15.94 -5.92 -30.08
CA LYS A 70 -16.99 -6.75 -30.68
C LYS A 70 -18.27 -6.78 -29.84
N PHE A 71 -18.16 -7.03 -28.54
CA PHE A 71 -19.32 -7.25 -27.67
C PHE A 71 -19.73 -6.01 -26.89
N GLY A 72 -18.76 -5.17 -26.49
CA GLY A 72 -19.02 -3.92 -25.76
C GLY A 72 -19.41 -2.74 -26.64
N LYS A 73 -19.22 -2.86 -27.97
CA LYS A 73 -19.43 -1.82 -28.98
C LYS A 73 -18.71 -0.49 -28.66
N GLY A 74 -17.54 -0.55 -28.03
CA GLY A 74 -16.73 0.63 -27.73
C GLY A 74 -15.23 0.38 -27.85
N LEU A 75 -14.44 1.39 -27.51
CA LEU A 75 -12.98 1.27 -27.54
C LEU A 75 -12.48 0.72 -26.19
N PRO A 76 -11.34 0.00 -26.18
CA PRO A 76 -10.69 -0.44 -24.94
C PRO A 76 -9.97 0.74 -24.25
N MET A 77 -10.70 1.81 -23.97
CA MET A 77 -10.19 3.07 -23.40
C MET A 77 -11.09 3.48 -22.26
N ASN A 78 -10.53 3.72 -21.08
CA ASN A 78 -11.32 4.09 -19.90
C ASN A 78 -12.00 5.48 -20.05
N ALA A 79 -11.41 6.37 -20.86
CA ALA A 79 -11.98 7.67 -21.20
C ALA A 79 -13.09 7.57 -22.26
N TYR A 80 -13.15 6.47 -23.01
CA TYR A 80 -14.15 6.19 -24.04
C TYR A 80 -14.73 4.79 -23.86
N PRO A 81 -15.40 4.53 -22.73
CA PRO A 81 -15.71 3.18 -22.30
C PRO A 81 -16.81 2.53 -23.17
N PRO A 82 -16.87 1.19 -23.20
CA PRO A 82 -17.88 0.45 -23.95
C PRO A 82 -19.30 0.73 -23.44
N HIS A 83 -20.27 0.69 -24.36
CA HIS A 83 -21.68 0.95 -24.06
C HIS A 83 -22.34 -0.23 -23.34
N PHE A 84 -21.93 -1.45 -23.67
CA PHE A 84 -22.48 -2.68 -23.09
C PHE A 84 -21.44 -3.38 -22.20
N TYR A 85 -21.93 -4.00 -21.13
CA TYR A 85 -21.10 -4.83 -20.26
C TYR A 85 -20.71 -6.12 -20.98
N VAL A 86 -19.44 -6.51 -20.88
CA VAL A 86 -18.88 -7.67 -21.61
C VAL A 86 -18.50 -8.77 -20.63
N LYS A 87 -19.13 -9.95 -20.77
CA LYS A 87 -18.76 -11.21 -20.07
C LYS A 87 -18.20 -12.30 -20.98
N GLN A 88 -18.04 -12.00 -22.27
CA GLN A 88 -17.63 -12.97 -23.28
C GLN A 88 -16.10 -12.89 -23.53
N GLY A 89 -15.54 -13.96 -24.09
CA GLY A 89 -14.10 -14.07 -24.33
C GLY A 89 -13.30 -14.10 -23.01
N PRO A 90 -12.20 -13.34 -22.88
CA PRO A 90 -11.36 -13.39 -21.69
C PRO A 90 -12.04 -12.76 -20.46
N TYR A 91 -13.06 -11.93 -20.67
CA TYR A 91 -13.88 -11.32 -19.60
C TYR A 91 -14.76 -12.32 -18.86
N ARG A 92 -14.87 -13.57 -19.35
CA ARG A 92 -15.48 -14.68 -18.58
C ARG A 92 -14.59 -15.11 -17.42
N PHE A 93 -13.27 -15.00 -17.58
CA PHE A 93 -12.29 -15.51 -16.64
C PHE A 93 -11.79 -14.41 -15.70
N LEU A 94 -11.45 -13.24 -16.25
CA LEU A 94 -10.84 -12.12 -15.52
C LEU A 94 -11.62 -10.84 -15.75
N ARG A 95 -11.69 -9.97 -14.74
CA ARG A 95 -12.35 -8.65 -14.86
C ARG A 95 -11.57 -7.67 -15.73
N HIS A 96 -10.24 -7.75 -15.69
CA HIS A 96 -9.34 -6.82 -16.37
C HIS A 96 -8.25 -7.55 -17.19
N PRO A 97 -8.62 -8.36 -18.20
CA PRO A 97 -7.66 -9.18 -18.95
C PRO A 97 -6.59 -8.36 -19.67
N ILE A 98 -6.91 -7.14 -20.12
CA ILE A 98 -5.93 -6.24 -20.77
C ILE A 98 -4.80 -5.87 -19.79
N TYR A 99 -5.11 -5.56 -18.53
CA TYR A 99 -4.10 -5.24 -17.52
C TYR A 99 -3.27 -6.45 -17.11
N TRP A 100 -3.90 -7.63 -17.01
CA TRP A 100 -3.15 -8.89 -16.84
C TRP A 100 -2.18 -9.14 -17.99
N GLY A 101 -2.65 -9.01 -19.23
CA GLY A 101 -1.81 -9.17 -20.42
C GLY A 101 -0.67 -8.15 -20.47
N TYR A 102 -0.91 -6.90 -20.08
CA TYR A 102 0.14 -5.88 -20.01
C TYR A 102 1.19 -6.19 -18.94
N GLY A 103 0.77 -6.65 -17.76
CA GLY A 103 1.69 -7.12 -16.72
C GLY A 103 2.57 -8.27 -17.21
N PHE A 104 1.99 -9.28 -17.87
CA PHE A 104 2.74 -10.38 -18.48
C PHE A 104 3.70 -9.91 -19.58
N LEU A 105 3.28 -8.95 -20.40
CA LEU A 105 4.13 -8.34 -21.40
C LEU A 105 5.37 -7.68 -20.77
N MET A 106 5.17 -6.87 -19.73
CA MET A 106 6.29 -6.22 -19.02
C MET A 106 7.26 -7.23 -18.41
N VAL A 107 6.74 -8.23 -17.68
CA VAL A 107 7.55 -9.32 -17.12
C VAL A 107 8.34 -10.04 -18.21
N GLY A 108 7.68 -10.39 -19.31
CA GLY A 108 8.31 -11.09 -20.43
C GLY A 108 9.41 -10.28 -21.11
N VAL A 109 9.16 -8.99 -21.38
CA VAL A 109 10.13 -8.10 -22.00
C VAL A 109 11.36 -7.93 -21.12
N PHE A 110 11.19 -7.64 -19.82
CA PHE A 110 12.35 -7.42 -18.95
C PHE A 110 13.12 -8.70 -18.60
N ILE A 111 12.46 -9.86 -18.61
CA ILE A 111 13.16 -11.17 -18.56
C ILE A 111 13.91 -11.45 -19.86
N PHE A 112 13.34 -11.07 -21.00
CA PHE A 112 13.97 -11.26 -22.31
C PHE A 112 15.22 -10.39 -22.45
N THR A 113 15.15 -9.14 -22.00
CA THR A 113 16.27 -8.18 -22.06
C THR A 113 17.23 -8.33 -20.89
N GLY A 114 16.85 -9.05 -19.84
CA GLY A 114 17.64 -9.21 -18.62
C GLY A 114 17.74 -7.93 -17.78
N SER A 115 16.77 -7.02 -17.86
CA SER A 115 16.79 -5.77 -17.07
C SER A 115 16.29 -6.03 -15.65
N ALA A 116 17.17 -5.85 -14.67
CA ALA A 116 16.82 -6.03 -13.27
C ALA A 116 15.89 -4.91 -12.78
N SER A 117 16.19 -3.67 -13.15
CA SER A 117 15.39 -2.51 -12.76
C SER A 117 13.97 -2.56 -13.34
N GLY A 118 13.83 -2.99 -14.60
CA GLY A 118 12.55 -3.16 -15.27
C GLY A 118 11.67 -4.20 -14.60
N LEU A 119 12.25 -5.34 -14.23
CA LEU A 119 11.54 -6.44 -13.58
C LEU A 119 11.17 -6.10 -12.13
N TRP A 120 12.11 -5.59 -11.34
CA TRP A 120 11.96 -5.45 -9.89
C TRP A 120 11.37 -4.12 -9.43
N ILE A 121 11.43 -3.06 -10.25
CA ILE A 121 10.92 -1.73 -9.90
C ILE A 121 9.80 -1.30 -10.84
N VAL A 122 10.08 -1.20 -12.15
CA VAL A 122 9.15 -0.61 -13.12
C VAL A 122 7.88 -1.44 -13.25
N THR A 123 8.00 -2.77 -13.33
CA THR A 123 6.88 -3.70 -13.44
C THR A 123 5.94 -3.65 -12.24
N PRO A 124 6.38 -3.88 -10.98
CA PRO A 124 5.49 -3.85 -9.83
C PRO A 124 4.86 -2.48 -9.59
N ILE A 125 5.58 -1.37 -9.84
CA ILE A 125 5.00 -0.02 -9.71
C ILE A 125 3.94 0.21 -10.79
N SER A 126 4.16 -0.28 -12.01
CA SER A 126 3.18 -0.17 -13.09
C SER A 126 1.93 -1.02 -12.81
N ILE A 127 2.09 -2.21 -12.24
CA ILE A 127 0.97 -3.03 -11.76
C ILE A 127 0.22 -2.31 -10.65
N LEU A 128 0.93 -1.70 -9.69
CA LEU A 128 0.31 -0.89 -8.63
C LEU A 128 -0.46 0.31 -9.21
N ALA A 129 0.07 0.97 -10.23
CA ALA A 129 -0.61 2.07 -10.92
C ALA A 129 -1.88 1.60 -11.66
N MET A 130 -1.85 0.43 -12.30
CA MET A 130 -3.05 -0.19 -12.91
C MET A 130 -4.11 -0.53 -11.85
N ILE A 131 -3.70 -1.09 -10.71
CA ILE A 131 -4.61 -1.35 -9.57
C ILE A 131 -5.21 -0.05 -9.05
N ALA A 132 -4.40 1.00 -8.88
CA ALA A 132 -4.86 2.30 -8.44
C ALA A 132 -5.87 2.93 -9.43
N LEU A 133 -5.63 2.80 -10.74
CA LEU A 133 -6.55 3.25 -11.78
C LEU A 133 -7.87 2.49 -11.73
N VAL A 134 -7.84 1.17 -11.55
CA VAL A 134 -9.04 0.33 -11.41
C VAL A 134 -9.83 0.75 -10.17
N MET A 135 -9.18 0.83 -9.00
CA MET A 135 -9.86 1.13 -7.73
C MET A 135 -10.32 2.59 -7.63
N GLY A 136 -9.55 3.53 -8.18
CA GLY A 136 -9.80 4.97 -8.11
C GLY A 136 -10.65 5.53 -9.25
N TYR A 137 -10.91 4.76 -10.30
CA TYR A 137 -11.70 5.23 -11.43
C TYR A 137 -12.59 4.13 -12.03
N GLU A 138 -12.01 3.07 -12.61
CA GLU A 138 -12.78 2.15 -13.47
C GLU A 138 -13.84 1.34 -12.73
N ALA A 139 -13.51 0.77 -11.57
CA ALA A 139 -14.45 -0.03 -10.81
C ALA A 139 -15.63 0.82 -10.31
N ILE A 140 -15.37 2.09 -9.97
CA ILE A 140 -16.40 3.03 -9.52
C ILE A 140 -17.29 3.41 -10.72
N ASP A 141 -16.72 3.69 -11.88
CA ASP A 141 -17.46 3.97 -13.10
C ASP A 141 -18.31 2.76 -13.54
N LEU A 142 -17.72 1.56 -13.59
CA LEU A 142 -18.43 0.33 -13.94
C LEU A 142 -19.60 0.06 -12.99
N LYS A 143 -19.41 0.23 -11.69
CA LYS A 143 -20.50 0.11 -10.71
C LYS A 143 -21.58 1.17 -10.92
N LYS A 144 -21.23 2.37 -11.38
CA LYS A 144 -22.20 3.45 -11.66
C LYS A 144 -23.01 3.17 -12.92
N ARG A 145 -22.37 2.68 -13.99
CA ARG A 145 -23.00 2.45 -15.29
C ARG A 145 -23.78 1.12 -15.38
N PHE A 146 -23.33 0.10 -14.67
CA PHE A 146 -23.90 -1.26 -14.72
C PHE A 146 -24.25 -1.78 -13.32
N LYS A 147 -25.10 -1.03 -12.59
CA LYS A 147 -25.46 -1.32 -11.19
C LYS A 147 -26.10 -2.69 -10.99
N ASP A 148 -26.99 -3.08 -11.90
CA ASP A 148 -27.83 -4.29 -11.77
C ASP A 148 -27.25 -5.51 -12.50
N THR A 149 -26.08 -5.34 -13.13
CA THR A 149 -25.43 -6.43 -13.86
C THR A 149 -24.58 -7.23 -12.89
N ASP A 150 -24.75 -8.55 -12.86
CA ASP A 150 -23.82 -9.43 -12.17
C ASP A 150 -22.42 -9.25 -12.77
N GLN A 151 -21.42 -8.89 -11.96
CA GLN A 151 -20.05 -8.64 -12.41
C GLN A 151 -19.09 -9.79 -12.09
N SER A 152 -19.62 -10.94 -11.64
CA SER A 152 -18.80 -12.11 -11.31
C SER A 152 -18.11 -12.74 -12.52
N VAL A 153 -16.88 -13.20 -12.31
CA VAL A 153 -16.06 -13.95 -13.29
C VAL A 153 -15.54 -15.27 -12.71
N LEU A 154 -15.06 -16.17 -13.57
CA LEU A 154 -14.65 -17.53 -13.14
C LEU A 154 -13.52 -17.54 -12.10
N LEU A 155 -12.52 -16.65 -12.28
CA LEU A 155 -11.38 -16.55 -11.37
C LEU A 155 -11.60 -15.51 -10.26
N ASP A 156 -12.84 -15.16 -9.94
CA ASP A 156 -13.11 -14.33 -8.76
C ASP A 156 -12.81 -15.10 -7.47
N ILE A 157 -12.41 -14.34 -6.44
CA ILE A 157 -12.37 -14.84 -5.07
C ILE A 157 -13.80 -15.25 -4.66
N PRO A 158 -14.01 -16.42 -4.05
CA PRO A 158 -15.34 -16.88 -3.63
C PRO A 158 -16.05 -15.82 -2.78
N SER A 159 -17.34 -15.59 -2.98
CA SER A 159 -18.12 -14.63 -2.17
C SER A 159 -18.44 -15.19 -0.78
N ALA A 160 -18.59 -14.34 0.23
CA ALA A 160 -19.00 -14.75 1.57
C ALA A 160 -20.53 -15.02 1.67
N THR A 161 -21.05 -15.99 0.90
CA THR A 161 -22.48 -16.34 0.92
C THR A 161 -22.76 -17.59 1.74
N GLU A 162 -23.99 -17.74 2.20
CA GLU A 162 -24.48 -18.96 2.85
C GLU A 162 -24.82 -19.98 1.76
N GLY A 163 -23.91 -20.92 1.50
CA GLY A 163 -24.08 -21.93 0.46
C GLY A 163 -22.85 -22.81 0.31
N VAL A 164 -22.96 -23.83 -0.55
CA VAL A 164 -21.86 -24.74 -0.88
C VAL A 164 -21.02 -24.16 -2.02
N PRO A 165 -19.67 -24.13 -1.90
CA PRO A 165 -18.81 -23.67 -2.99
C PRO A 165 -18.96 -24.53 -4.25
N VAL A 166 -19.18 -23.87 -5.38
CA VAL A 166 -19.26 -24.52 -6.70
C VAL A 166 -17.86 -24.94 -7.15
N LEU A 167 -17.73 -25.97 -7.99
CA LEU A 167 -16.44 -26.48 -8.49
C LEU A 167 -15.55 -25.36 -9.06
N ALA A 168 -16.12 -24.43 -9.82
CA ALA A 168 -15.40 -23.27 -10.37
C ALA A 168 -14.71 -22.43 -9.28
N GLN A 169 -15.39 -22.14 -8.16
CA GLN A 169 -14.84 -21.36 -7.05
C GLN A 169 -13.70 -22.11 -6.33
N ARG A 170 -13.82 -23.43 -6.21
CA ARG A 170 -12.78 -24.30 -5.61
C ARG A 170 -11.52 -24.30 -6.48
N LEU A 171 -11.68 -24.49 -7.78
CA LEU A 171 -10.58 -24.49 -8.74
C LEU A 171 -9.92 -23.11 -8.85
N ALA A 172 -10.70 -22.02 -8.87
CA ALA A 172 -10.17 -20.67 -8.85
C ALA A 172 -9.36 -20.39 -7.58
N THR A 173 -9.84 -20.83 -6.42
CA THR A 173 -9.13 -20.71 -5.15
C THR A 173 -7.79 -21.45 -5.18
N LEU A 174 -7.78 -22.69 -5.66
CA LEU A 174 -6.55 -23.48 -5.81
C LEU A 174 -5.57 -22.80 -6.76
N PHE A 175 -6.06 -22.35 -7.92
CA PHE A 175 -5.25 -21.64 -8.90
C PHE A 175 -4.55 -20.42 -8.28
N TRP A 176 -5.29 -19.54 -7.61
CA TRP A 176 -4.71 -18.34 -7.00
C TRP A 176 -3.70 -18.65 -5.91
N ILE A 177 -4.00 -19.60 -5.03
CA ILE A 177 -3.11 -19.91 -3.91
C ILE A 177 -1.82 -20.58 -4.40
N ILE A 178 -1.92 -21.53 -5.32
CA ILE A 178 -0.75 -22.18 -5.91
C ILE A 178 0.09 -21.15 -6.66
N MET A 179 -0.53 -20.37 -7.55
CA MET A 179 0.18 -19.36 -8.33
C MET A 179 0.87 -18.33 -7.43
N LEU A 180 0.17 -17.77 -6.44
CA LEU A 180 0.73 -16.78 -5.52
C LEU A 180 1.83 -17.36 -4.64
N LEU A 181 1.66 -18.57 -4.10
CA LEU A 181 2.66 -19.20 -3.25
C LEU A 181 3.96 -19.48 -4.03
N LEU A 182 3.84 -20.08 -5.23
CA LEU A 182 5.00 -20.38 -6.07
C LEU A 182 5.72 -19.10 -6.51
N CYS A 183 4.99 -18.08 -6.98
CA CYS A 183 5.58 -16.80 -7.36
C CYS A 183 6.24 -16.09 -6.17
N ALA A 184 5.56 -16.05 -5.01
CA ALA A 184 6.10 -15.45 -3.80
C ALA A 184 7.40 -16.13 -3.35
N ASN A 185 7.39 -17.46 -3.25
CA ASN A 185 8.57 -18.23 -2.84
C ASN A 185 9.71 -18.07 -3.82
N TYR A 186 9.44 -18.13 -5.12
CA TYR A 186 10.47 -17.91 -6.13
C TYR A 186 11.10 -16.53 -5.98
N ILE A 187 10.30 -15.47 -5.86
CA ILE A 187 10.81 -14.09 -5.73
C ILE A 187 11.63 -13.93 -4.44
N VAL A 188 11.10 -14.36 -3.30
CA VAL A 188 11.79 -14.24 -2.01
C VAL A 188 13.08 -15.05 -2.05
N TRP A 189 13.02 -16.32 -2.43
CA TRP A 189 14.21 -17.17 -2.51
C TRP A 189 15.25 -16.60 -3.47
N PHE A 190 14.85 -16.19 -4.67
CA PHE A 190 15.77 -15.64 -5.67
C PHE A 190 16.53 -14.43 -5.14
N LEU A 191 15.84 -13.52 -4.43
CA LEU A 191 16.44 -12.31 -3.89
C LEU A 191 17.17 -12.52 -2.55
N THR A 192 16.79 -13.53 -1.75
CA THR A 192 17.25 -13.67 -0.36
C THR A 192 17.85 -15.03 -0.02
N HIS A 193 18.15 -15.90 -0.99
CA HIS A 193 18.65 -17.24 -0.71
C HIS A 193 19.96 -17.25 0.10
N ASN A 194 20.81 -16.22 -0.03
CA ASN A 194 22.09 -16.11 0.69
C ASN A 194 21.99 -15.44 2.07
N THR A 195 20.80 -15.01 2.51
CA THR A 195 20.65 -14.28 3.78
C THR A 195 20.65 -15.24 4.96
N THR A 196 21.53 -14.98 5.92
CA THR A 196 21.58 -15.70 7.19
C THR A 196 20.51 -15.18 8.17
N PRO A 197 20.07 -16.01 9.13
CA PRO A 197 19.19 -15.56 10.21
C PRO A 197 19.77 -14.37 10.98
N PHE A 198 18.89 -13.49 11.48
CA PHE A 198 19.29 -12.32 12.26
C PHE A 198 19.97 -12.70 13.60
N TRP A 199 19.61 -13.85 14.17
CA TRP A 199 20.23 -14.45 15.37
C TRP A 199 20.47 -15.94 15.11
N ASN A 200 21.55 -16.50 15.65
CA ASN A 200 21.80 -17.94 15.55
C ASN A 200 20.86 -18.73 16.47
N ASP A 201 20.06 -19.62 15.87
CA ASP A 201 19.22 -20.54 16.63
C ASP A 201 20.04 -21.73 17.17
N SER A 202 19.94 -21.98 18.47
CA SER A 202 20.45 -23.20 19.11
C SER A 202 19.40 -24.32 19.20
N LEU A 203 18.14 -24.01 18.86
CA LEU A 203 17.02 -24.94 18.97
C LEU A 203 17.04 -25.93 17.80
N THR A 204 17.04 -27.23 18.11
CA THR A 204 16.94 -28.31 17.11
C THR A 204 15.82 -29.28 17.50
N LEU A 205 15.22 -29.94 16.51
CA LEU A 205 14.18 -30.95 16.70
C LEU A 205 14.62 -32.28 16.03
N PRO A 206 15.54 -33.03 16.65
CA PRO A 206 16.26 -34.14 15.98
C PRO A 206 15.34 -35.21 15.39
N PHE A 207 14.27 -35.59 16.11
CA PHE A 207 13.28 -36.57 15.64
C PHE A 207 12.65 -36.21 14.29
N PHE A 208 12.50 -34.91 14.03
CA PHE A 208 11.82 -34.40 12.83
C PHE A 208 12.79 -34.08 11.67
N ASN A 209 14.10 -34.04 11.93
CA ASN A 209 15.11 -33.76 10.92
C ASN A 209 15.26 -34.90 9.89
N GLU A 210 14.83 -36.11 10.22
CA GLU A 210 14.89 -37.27 9.32
C GLU A 210 13.71 -37.33 8.33
N LEU A 211 12.66 -36.53 8.57
CA LEU A 211 11.43 -36.52 7.78
C LEU A 211 11.55 -35.58 6.56
N ASN A 212 12.39 -35.94 5.59
CA ASN A 212 12.69 -35.12 4.41
C ASN A 212 11.48 -34.87 3.47
N SER A 213 10.41 -35.68 3.54
CA SER A 213 9.23 -35.58 2.67
C SER A 213 8.11 -34.66 3.20
N VAL A 214 8.34 -33.97 4.33
CA VAL A 214 7.31 -33.17 5.02
C VAL A 214 6.72 -32.07 4.14
N GLN A 215 7.50 -31.50 3.23
CA GLN A 215 7.08 -30.41 2.34
C GLN A 215 5.85 -30.80 1.50
N PHE A 216 5.85 -32.02 0.97
CA PHE A 216 4.74 -32.55 0.17
C PHE A 216 3.48 -32.75 1.02
N PHE A 217 3.64 -33.23 2.25
CA PHE A 217 2.52 -33.38 3.18
C PHE A 217 1.95 -32.02 3.60
N THR A 218 2.79 -31.01 3.83
CA THR A 218 2.37 -29.64 4.13
C THR A 218 1.54 -29.05 2.99
N ILE A 219 2.06 -29.09 1.76
CA ILE A 219 1.35 -28.57 0.60
C ILE A 219 0.04 -29.32 0.39
N ALA A 220 0.06 -30.66 0.46
CA ALA A 220 -1.16 -31.46 0.35
C ALA A 220 -2.19 -31.07 1.43
N TYR A 221 -1.76 -30.91 2.68
CA TYR A 221 -2.63 -30.48 3.79
C TYR A 221 -3.30 -29.12 3.53
N ILE A 222 -2.59 -28.17 2.93
CA ILE A 222 -3.11 -26.85 2.58
C ILE A 222 -4.08 -26.94 1.39
N LEU A 223 -3.69 -27.65 0.32
CA LEU A 223 -4.46 -27.72 -0.94
C LEU A 223 -5.71 -28.59 -0.86
N VAL A 224 -5.85 -29.42 0.19
CA VAL A 224 -7.09 -30.17 0.44
C VAL A 224 -8.24 -29.26 0.94
N VAL A 225 -7.95 -28.09 1.53
CA VAL A 225 -8.98 -27.20 2.10
C VAL A 225 -10.08 -26.85 1.08
N PRO A 226 -9.77 -26.33 -0.13
CA PRO A 226 -10.79 -25.98 -1.11
C PRO A 226 -11.57 -27.18 -1.63
N LEU A 227 -11.09 -28.41 -1.47
CA LEU A 227 -11.75 -29.61 -1.96
C LEU A 227 -12.80 -30.13 -0.96
N ILE A 228 -12.55 -30.00 0.35
CA ILE A 228 -13.41 -30.62 1.37
C ILE A 228 -14.32 -29.64 2.12
N ILE A 229 -14.00 -28.33 2.14
CA ILE A 229 -14.82 -27.34 2.84
C ILE A 229 -16.19 -27.21 2.16
N LYS A 230 -17.27 -27.30 2.94
CA LYS A 230 -18.65 -27.27 2.41
C LYS A 230 -19.34 -25.92 2.58
N SER A 231 -18.73 -24.97 3.30
CA SER A 231 -19.27 -23.62 3.49
C SER A 231 -18.50 -22.59 2.65
N ASN A 232 -19.22 -21.81 1.84
CA ASN A 232 -18.63 -20.74 1.04
C ASN A 232 -18.10 -19.59 1.91
N SER A 233 -18.72 -19.32 3.06
CA SER A 233 -18.19 -18.37 4.05
C SER A 233 -16.83 -18.81 4.62
N ILE A 234 -16.66 -20.11 4.93
CA ILE A 234 -15.37 -20.65 5.42
C ILE A 234 -14.33 -20.61 4.30
N LEU A 235 -14.69 -21.01 3.07
CA LEU A 235 -13.78 -20.97 1.92
C LEU A 235 -13.34 -19.54 1.60
N HIS A 236 -14.26 -18.58 1.58
CA HIS A 236 -13.96 -17.16 1.39
C HIS A 236 -13.00 -16.66 2.48
N TRP A 237 -13.30 -16.94 3.76
CA TRP A 237 -12.44 -16.54 4.86
C TRP A 237 -11.02 -17.10 4.70
N TRP A 238 -10.89 -18.41 4.46
CA TRP A 238 -9.60 -19.07 4.30
C TRP A 238 -8.83 -18.53 3.07
N THR A 239 -9.51 -18.33 1.95
CA THR A 239 -8.91 -17.78 0.72
C THR A 239 -8.32 -16.39 0.97
N ILE A 240 -9.09 -15.48 1.57
CA ILE A 240 -8.62 -14.14 1.91
C ILE A 240 -7.47 -14.19 2.92
N SER A 241 -7.57 -15.01 3.97
CA SER A 241 -6.54 -15.14 4.98
C SER A 241 -5.23 -15.69 4.42
N VAL A 242 -5.28 -16.70 3.55
CA VAL A 242 -4.09 -17.28 2.90
C VAL A 242 -3.46 -16.29 1.93
N ILE A 243 -4.25 -15.63 1.07
CA ILE A 243 -3.73 -14.62 0.14
C ILE A 243 -3.08 -13.47 0.91
N ALA A 244 -3.76 -12.93 1.94
CA ALA A 244 -3.21 -11.88 2.79
C ALA A 244 -1.95 -12.34 3.53
N GLY A 245 -1.91 -13.60 3.98
CA GLY A 245 -0.74 -14.19 4.64
C GLY A 245 0.46 -14.34 3.72
N ILE A 246 0.26 -14.80 2.48
CA ILE A 246 1.32 -14.88 1.48
C ILE A 246 1.84 -13.47 1.17
N ILE A 247 0.96 -12.50 0.90
CA ILE A 247 1.36 -11.11 0.62
C ILE A 247 2.14 -10.52 1.81
N LEU A 248 1.66 -10.68 3.04
CA LEU A 248 2.33 -10.18 4.23
C LEU A 248 3.67 -10.88 4.49
N SER A 249 3.74 -12.19 4.26
CA SER A 249 4.97 -12.98 4.37
C SER A 249 6.01 -12.51 3.36
N THR A 250 5.63 -12.34 2.09
CA THR A 250 6.50 -11.79 1.05
C THR A 250 6.96 -10.39 1.40
N TYR A 251 6.05 -9.54 1.87
CA TYR A 251 6.38 -8.18 2.29
C TYR A 251 7.42 -8.17 3.41
N ILE A 252 7.22 -8.93 4.49
CA ILE A 252 8.19 -9.02 5.60
C ILE A 252 9.51 -9.61 5.12
N ALA A 253 9.49 -10.67 4.31
CA ALA A 253 10.68 -11.34 3.83
C ALA A 253 11.52 -10.51 2.86
N LEU A 254 10.90 -9.59 2.10
CA LEU A 254 11.62 -8.66 1.23
C LEU A 254 12.13 -7.42 1.97
N LEU A 255 11.44 -6.96 3.02
CA LEU A 255 11.89 -5.81 3.81
C LEU A 255 12.99 -6.17 4.81
N TRP A 256 12.88 -7.34 5.46
CA TRP A 256 13.84 -7.84 6.44
C TRP A 256 14.10 -9.33 6.21
N PRO A 257 14.90 -9.67 5.19
CA PRO A 257 15.19 -11.06 4.83
C PRO A 257 15.72 -11.91 5.99
N GLU A 258 16.55 -11.32 6.85
CA GLU A 258 17.16 -11.97 8.02
C GLU A 258 16.11 -12.44 9.05
N VAL A 259 14.89 -11.91 8.97
CA VAL A 259 13.75 -12.25 9.82
C VAL A 259 12.69 -13.03 9.04
N GLY A 260 12.24 -12.49 7.90
CA GLY A 260 11.06 -13.00 7.19
C GLY A 260 11.32 -14.15 6.22
N ALA A 261 12.54 -14.29 5.69
CA ALA A 261 12.88 -15.34 4.71
C ALA A 261 13.36 -16.66 5.36
N GLN A 262 13.24 -16.78 6.68
CA GLN A 262 13.83 -17.89 7.44
C GLN A 262 13.00 -19.18 7.44
N TYR A 263 11.84 -19.18 6.77
CA TYR A 263 10.98 -20.35 6.62
C TYR A 263 11.43 -21.32 5.52
N PHE A 264 12.40 -20.95 4.69
CA PHE A 264 12.96 -21.86 3.69
C PHE A 264 13.71 -23.01 4.36
N TYR A 265 13.73 -24.15 3.69
CA TYR A 265 14.31 -25.37 4.23
C TYR A 265 15.85 -25.37 4.12
N ILE A 266 16.52 -25.91 5.12
CA ILE A 266 17.95 -26.21 5.12
C ILE A 266 18.11 -27.47 4.26
N SER A 267 18.78 -27.37 3.11
CA SER A 267 19.04 -28.56 2.29
C SER A 267 20.11 -29.42 2.97
N THR A 268 19.70 -30.53 3.59
CA THR A 268 20.56 -31.71 3.70
C THR A 268 20.62 -32.36 2.32
N ASP A 269 21.79 -32.86 1.91
CA ASP A 269 22.21 -33.25 0.54
C ASP A 269 21.33 -34.23 -0.28
N ILE A 270 20.10 -34.55 0.15
CA ILE A 270 19.30 -35.67 -0.36
C ILE A 270 18.39 -35.28 -1.54
N ILE A 271 18.05 -34.00 -1.73
CA ILE A 271 17.33 -33.53 -2.93
C ILE A 271 18.31 -32.71 -3.79
N LYS A 272 18.79 -33.31 -4.88
CA LYS A 272 19.72 -32.70 -5.86
C LYS A 272 19.22 -31.35 -6.43
N ASN A 273 17.96 -30.98 -6.24
CA ASN A 273 17.35 -29.77 -6.77
C ASN A 273 16.96 -28.78 -5.65
N LYS A 274 17.91 -27.93 -5.23
CA LYS A 274 17.75 -26.89 -4.20
C LYS A 274 16.65 -25.87 -4.53
N GLU A 275 16.37 -25.67 -5.81
CA GLU A 275 15.36 -24.70 -6.25
C GLU A 275 13.94 -25.22 -6.02
N LEU A 276 13.71 -26.50 -6.31
CA LEU A 276 12.39 -27.12 -6.14
C LEU A 276 11.95 -27.15 -4.67
N THR A 277 12.86 -27.47 -3.76
CA THR A 277 12.56 -27.51 -2.31
C THR A 277 12.28 -26.11 -1.75
N ALA A 278 12.95 -25.08 -2.27
CA ALA A 278 12.68 -23.70 -1.89
C ALA A 278 11.33 -23.20 -2.42
N ILE A 279 11.01 -23.50 -3.68
CA ILE A 279 9.74 -23.10 -4.32
C ILE A 279 8.53 -23.73 -3.60
N LEU A 280 8.69 -24.93 -3.05
CA LEU A 280 7.68 -25.64 -2.26
C LEU A 280 7.71 -25.28 -0.76
N GLY A 281 8.50 -24.29 -0.35
CA GLY A 281 8.54 -23.76 1.01
C GLY A 281 7.19 -23.22 1.47
N ALA A 282 6.56 -23.79 2.51
CA ALA A 282 5.22 -23.38 2.91
C ALA A 282 5.19 -22.98 4.38
N PRO A 283 5.32 -21.70 4.77
CA PRO A 283 5.41 -21.24 6.18
C PRO A 283 4.33 -21.81 7.11
N VAL A 284 4.65 -21.94 8.40
CA VAL A 284 3.77 -22.59 9.40
C VAL A 284 2.39 -21.94 9.51
N PHE A 285 2.28 -20.63 9.25
CA PHE A 285 0.99 -19.95 9.28
C PHE A 285 -0.02 -20.53 8.27
N LEU A 286 0.42 -21.09 7.14
CA LEU A 286 -0.46 -21.71 6.15
C LEU A 286 -1.10 -23.00 6.69
N CYS A 287 -0.32 -23.81 7.42
CA CYS A 287 -0.83 -24.94 8.18
C CYS A 287 -1.85 -24.49 9.24
N GLY A 288 -1.50 -23.45 10.01
CA GLY A 288 -2.38 -22.89 11.05
C GLY A 288 -3.73 -22.38 10.48
N LEU A 289 -3.71 -21.62 9.40
CA LEU A 289 -4.93 -21.13 8.74
C LEU A 289 -5.80 -22.27 8.23
N SER A 290 -5.18 -23.29 7.63
CA SER A 290 -5.85 -24.49 7.13
C SER A 290 -6.46 -25.31 8.26
N ALA A 291 -5.75 -25.48 9.37
CA ALA A 291 -6.26 -26.11 10.58
C ALA A 291 -7.50 -25.39 11.14
N ILE A 292 -7.47 -24.04 11.20
CA ILE A 292 -8.64 -23.26 11.63
C ILE A 292 -9.84 -23.48 10.69
N ALA A 293 -9.61 -23.54 9.37
CA ALA A 293 -10.69 -23.83 8.41
C ALA A 293 -11.30 -25.23 8.63
N TYR A 294 -10.45 -26.24 8.85
CA TYR A 294 -10.89 -27.60 9.15
C TYR A 294 -11.67 -27.69 10.46
N VAL A 295 -11.19 -27.06 11.53
CA VAL A 295 -11.88 -27.01 12.84
C VAL A 295 -13.25 -26.33 12.73
N LYS A 296 -13.35 -25.23 11.96
CA LYS A 296 -14.63 -24.54 11.71
C LYS A 296 -15.66 -25.44 11.00
N GLN A 297 -15.20 -26.31 10.10
CA GLN A 297 -16.06 -27.22 9.32
C GLN A 297 -16.39 -28.52 10.07
N PHE A 298 -15.38 -29.15 10.70
CA PHE A 298 -15.45 -30.48 11.30
C PHE A 298 -15.28 -30.38 12.83
N LYS A 299 -16.23 -29.73 13.51
CA LYS A 299 -16.17 -29.50 14.96
C LYS A 299 -15.92 -30.77 15.80
N LYS A 300 -16.35 -31.95 15.34
CA LYS A 300 -16.12 -33.25 16.00
C LYS A 300 -14.78 -33.90 15.65
N GLY A 301 -14.14 -33.51 14.55
CA GLY A 301 -12.86 -34.07 14.07
C GLY A 301 -11.62 -33.36 14.65
N VAL A 302 -11.81 -32.38 15.55
CA VAL A 302 -10.74 -31.54 16.10
C VAL A 302 -9.64 -32.37 16.76
N LEU A 303 -10.01 -33.47 17.43
CA LEU A 303 -9.08 -34.38 18.09
C LEU A 303 -8.08 -35.03 17.13
N PHE A 304 -8.40 -35.13 15.84
CA PHE A 304 -7.49 -35.68 14.82
C PHE A 304 -6.81 -34.57 13.99
N ILE A 305 -7.55 -33.50 13.67
CA ILE A 305 -7.07 -32.41 12.82
C ILE A 305 -5.94 -31.63 13.49
N LEU A 306 -6.08 -31.33 14.79
CA LEU A 306 -5.14 -30.45 15.48
C LEU A 306 -3.80 -31.15 15.76
N PRO A 307 -3.74 -32.40 16.27
CA PRO A 307 -2.47 -33.11 16.39
C PRO A 307 -1.76 -33.28 15.05
N LEU A 308 -2.50 -33.59 13.97
CA LEU A 308 -1.92 -33.67 12.63
C LEU A 308 -1.30 -32.34 12.19
N ALA A 309 -1.99 -31.22 12.39
CA ALA A 309 -1.47 -29.90 12.08
C ALA A 309 -0.21 -29.57 12.89
N ILE A 310 -0.18 -29.93 14.18
CA ILE A 310 0.98 -29.75 15.07
C ILE A 310 2.16 -30.57 14.59
N ILE A 311 1.95 -31.87 14.29
CA ILE A 311 3.01 -32.76 13.78
C ILE A 311 3.61 -32.22 12.48
N ILE A 312 2.76 -31.83 11.52
CA ILE A 312 3.22 -31.23 10.25
C ILE A 312 4.00 -29.94 10.50
N SER A 313 3.52 -29.08 11.41
CA SER A 313 4.18 -27.80 11.74
C SER A 313 5.53 -28.00 12.42
N LEU A 314 5.64 -28.93 13.36
CA LEU A 314 6.90 -29.27 14.03
C LEU A 314 7.90 -29.87 13.04
N ALA A 315 7.42 -30.79 12.19
CA ALA A 315 8.22 -31.40 11.15
C ALA A 315 8.74 -30.37 10.14
N GLN A 316 7.91 -29.38 9.81
CA GLN A 316 8.34 -28.27 8.99
C GLN A 316 9.41 -27.42 9.68
N LEU A 317 9.14 -26.98 10.91
CA LEU A 317 10.01 -26.09 11.67
C LEU A 317 11.41 -26.67 11.80
N ALA A 318 11.50 -27.96 12.14
CA ALA A 318 12.75 -28.70 12.29
C ALA A 318 13.69 -28.56 11.08
N ASN A 319 13.13 -28.40 9.88
CA ASN A 319 13.88 -28.32 8.63
C ASN A 319 14.10 -26.88 8.14
N THR A 320 13.66 -25.84 8.84
CA THR A 320 13.79 -24.44 8.41
C THR A 320 15.09 -23.78 8.86
N ARG A 321 15.51 -22.70 8.17
CA ARG A 321 16.76 -21.97 8.47
C ARG A 321 16.86 -21.45 9.91
N SER A 322 15.74 -20.99 10.45
CA SER A 322 15.60 -20.61 11.85
C SER A 322 14.21 -20.99 12.35
N ILE A 323 14.16 -21.88 13.34
CA ILE A 323 12.94 -22.33 13.99
C ILE A 323 12.26 -21.14 14.68
N LEU A 324 13.01 -20.36 15.46
CA LEU A 324 12.45 -19.30 16.28
C LEU A 324 11.86 -18.19 15.42
N LEU A 325 12.64 -17.69 14.43
CA LEU A 325 12.19 -16.60 13.57
C LEU A 325 11.01 -17.03 12.70
N ASN A 326 11.06 -18.22 12.09
CA ASN A 326 9.93 -18.74 11.31
C ASN A 326 8.67 -18.88 12.18
N LEU A 327 8.79 -19.43 13.40
CA LEU A 327 7.66 -19.56 14.31
C LEU A 327 7.09 -18.19 14.70
N THR A 328 7.92 -17.24 15.13
CA THR A 328 7.48 -15.91 15.55
C THR A 328 6.79 -15.16 14.42
N VAL A 329 7.40 -15.13 13.21
CA VAL A 329 6.81 -14.50 12.03
C VAL A 329 5.50 -15.20 11.64
N SER A 330 5.48 -16.53 11.63
CA SER A 330 4.27 -17.31 11.31
C SER A 330 3.15 -17.07 12.31
N VAL A 331 3.44 -17.01 13.62
CA VAL A 331 2.43 -16.72 14.66
C VAL A 331 1.88 -15.31 14.48
N PHE A 332 2.73 -14.32 14.21
CA PHE A 332 2.29 -12.95 13.92
C PHE A 332 1.38 -12.89 12.68
N ILE A 333 1.81 -13.48 11.56
CA ILE A 333 1.01 -13.51 10.33
C ILE A 333 -0.30 -14.26 10.55
N LEU A 334 -0.27 -15.42 11.21
CA LEU A 334 -1.47 -16.19 11.54
C LEU A 334 -2.44 -15.36 12.38
N PHE A 335 -1.96 -14.66 13.41
CA PHE A 335 -2.79 -13.82 14.26
C PHE A 335 -3.45 -12.69 13.47
N VAL A 336 -2.68 -11.96 12.66
CA VAL A 336 -3.20 -10.85 11.85
C VAL A 336 -4.21 -11.34 10.81
N THR A 337 -3.85 -12.38 10.06
CA THR A 337 -4.63 -12.83 8.90
C THR A 337 -5.79 -13.74 9.26
N ALA A 338 -5.77 -14.46 10.38
CA ALA A 338 -6.94 -15.18 10.86
C ALA A 338 -8.02 -14.24 11.40
N ASN A 339 -7.60 -13.11 11.98
CA ASN A 339 -8.46 -12.15 12.67
C ASN A 339 -8.72 -10.85 11.89
N TYR A 340 -8.47 -10.80 10.58
CA TYR A 340 -8.57 -9.58 9.78
C TYR A 340 -9.92 -8.84 9.93
N LYS A 341 -11.05 -9.58 10.04
CA LYS A 341 -12.38 -8.98 10.24
C LYS A 341 -12.50 -8.30 11.60
N THR A 342 -12.01 -8.95 12.66
CA THR A 342 -12.01 -8.42 14.02
C THR A 342 -11.08 -7.21 14.13
N ILE A 343 -9.89 -7.28 13.52
CA ILE A 343 -8.94 -6.17 13.45
C ILE A 343 -9.56 -4.98 12.70
N TRP A 344 -10.20 -5.22 11.55
CA TRP A 344 -10.92 -4.17 10.82
C TRP A 344 -12.02 -3.54 11.66
N MET A 345 -12.85 -4.35 12.33
CA MET A 345 -13.90 -3.86 13.23
C MET A 345 -13.32 -3.02 14.38
N LEU A 346 -12.20 -3.43 14.97
CA LEU A 346 -11.50 -2.68 16.01
C LEU A 346 -11.00 -1.33 15.46
N ILE A 347 -10.34 -1.33 14.31
CA ILE A 347 -9.84 -0.11 13.65
C ILE A 347 -11.01 0.82 13.33
N ARG A 348 -12.08 0.31 12.71
CA ARG A 348 -13.28 1.07 12.35
C ARG A 348 -13.96 1.67 13.57
N ASN A 349 -14.17 0.87 14.62
CA ASN A 349 -14.80 1.33 15.86
C ASN A 349 -13.93 2.36 16.58
N THR A 350 -12.60 2.20 16.55
CA THR A 350 -11.66 3.17 17.11
C THR A 350 -11.68 4.47 16.31
N ALA A 351 -11.70 4.38 14.98
CA ALA A 351 -11.83 5.54 14.11
C ALA A 351 -13.16 6.28 14.32
N GLU A 352 -14.29 5.57 14.49
CA GLU A 352 -15.59 6.17 14.85
C GLU A 352 -15.56 6.83 16.24
N LYS A 353 -14.88 6.23 17.23
CA LYS A 353 -14.66 6.85 18.54
C LYS A 353 -13.83 8.12 18.44
N ILE A 354 -12.72 8.11 17.70
CA ILE A 354 -11.86 9.28 17.47
C ILE A 354 -12.62 10.37 16.70
N ALA A 355 -13.40 9.99 15.69
CA ALA A 355 -14.23 10.91 14.92
C ALA A 355 -15.26 11.67 15.77
N ASN A 356 -15.65 11.08 16.90
CA ASN A 356 -16.62 11.65 17.84
C ASN A 356 -16.00 12.07 19.18
N SER A 357 -14.66 12.14 19.26
CA SER A 357 -13.94 12.48 20.50
C SER A 357 -13.65 13.97 20.66
N TRP A 358 -14.15 14.81 19.74
CA TRP A 358 -13.88 16.25 19.74
C TRP A 358 -14.12 16.84 21.14
N LYS A 359 -13.09 17.49 21.70
CA LYS A 359 -13.15 18.09 23.03
C LYS A 359 -12.28 19.35 23.06
N GLU A 360 -12.81 20.39 23.69
CA GLU A 360 -12.09 21.62 24.00
C GLU A 360 -11.96 21.80 25.51
N TRP A 361 -10.88 22.46 25.94
CA TRP A 361 -10.69 22.94 27.29
C TRP A 361 -10.34 24.42 27.22
N GLU A 362 -11.10 25.25 27.92
CA GLU A 362 -10.85 26.69 28.00
C GLU A 362 -10.25 27.05 29.36
N TRP A 363 -9.09 27.68 29.33
CA TRP A 363 -8.34 28.14 30.50
C TRP A 363 -8.07 29.63 30.32
N GLY A 364 -8.96 30.47 30.87
CA GLY A 364 -8.91 31.91 30.70
C GLY A 364 -9.05 32.32 29.21
N PRO A 365 -8.05 32.99 28.60
CA PRO A 365 -8.09 33.36 27.19
C PRO A 365 -7.65 32.24 26.23
N VAL A 366 -7.11 31.14 26.75
CA VAL A 366 -6.54 30.03 25.96
C VAL A 366 -7.56 28.91 25.83
N ARG A 367 -7.71 28.36 24.63
CA ARG A 367 -8.45 27.13 24.38
C ARG A 367 -7.54 26.07 23.78
N ILE A 368 -7.62 24.87 24.31
CA ILE A 368 -6.90 23.69 23.83
C ILE A 368 -7.92 22.75 23.20
N ILE A 369 -7.63 22.26 22.00
CA ILE A 369 -8.47 21.29 21.28
C ILE A 369 -7.71 19.97 21.15
N ASN A 370 -8.35 18.87 21.54
CA ASN A 370 -7.71 17.56 21.65
C ASN A 370 -7.07 17.06 20.34
N HIS A 371 -7.60 17.44 19.19
CA HIS A 371 -7.06 17.02 17.89
C HIS A 371 -5.61 17.49 17.66
N GLY A 372 -5.15 18.53 18.37
CA GLY A 372 -3.77 19.02 18.31
C GLY A 372 -2.76 18.00 18.80
N ILE A 373 -3.16 17.14 19.75
CA ILE A 373 -2.28 16.13 20.37
C ILE A 373 -1.75 15.18 19.29
N TYR A 374 -2.60 14.75 18.36
CA TYR A 374 -2.20 13.81 17.30
C TYR A 374 -1.08 14.36 16.41
N VAL A 375 -1.16 15.64 16.02
CA VAL A 375 -0.13 16.27 15.17
C VAL A 375 1.12 16.62 15.98
N GLY A 376 0.99 16.98 17.26
CA GLY A 376 2.13 17.16 18.16
C GLY A 376 2.93 15.87 18.36
N VAL A 377 2.24 14.76 18.67
CA VAL A 377 2.85 13.44 18.81
C VAL A 377 3.43 12.95 17.49
N GLY A 378 2.72 13.16 16.38
CA GLY A 378 3.21 12.84 15.04
C GLY A 378 4.50 13.60 14.70
N SER A 379 4.56 14.91 14.97
CA SER A 379 5.76 15.70 14.75
C SER A 379 6.90 15.33 15.70
N PHE A 380 6.59 15.05 16.97
CA PHE A 380 7.57 14.56 17.95
C PHE A 380 8.22 13.26 17.46
N GLY A 381 7.40 12.25 17.17
CA GLY A 381 7.88 10.95 16.70
C GLY A 381 8.62 11.07 15.37
N GLY A 382 8.16 11.95 14.48
CA GLY A 382 8.80 12.18 13.20
C GLY A 382 10.19 12.80 13.33
N ILE A 383 10.32 13.89 14.07
CA ILE A 383 11.61 14.56 14.31
C ILE A 383 12.56 13.63 15.07
N LEU A 384 12.05 12.92 16.08
CA LEU A 384 12.82 11.93 16.83
C LEU A 384 13.39 10.87 15.88
N PHE A 385 12.54 10.28 15.04
CA PHE A 385 12.98 9.20 14.16
C PHE A 385 13.96 9.69 13.08
N CYS A 386 13.74 10.87 12.50
CA CYS A 386 14.72 11.49 11.60
C CYS A 386 16.07 11.67 12.28
N GLY A 387 16.09 12.19 13.51
CA GLY A 387 17.32 12.39 14.29
C GLY A 387 18.03 11.08 14.63
N LEU A 388 17.27 10.03 14.98
CA LEU A 388 17.85 8.69 15.27
C LEU A 388 18.50 8.05 14.04
N LEU A 389 17.96 8.27 12.85
CA LEU A 389 18.47 7.68 11.60
C LEU A 389 19.64 8.46 11.00
N VAL A 390 19.66 9.79 11.14
CA VAL A 390 20.70 10.65 10.54
C VAL A 390 21.82 10.99 11.54
N GLY A 391 21.50 11.03 12.83
CA GLY A 391 22.41 11.38 13.92
C GLY A 391 22.31 12.83 14.38
N LYS A 392 22.92 13.11 15.54
CA LYS A 392 22.82 14.41 16.26
C LYS A 392 23.23 15.64 15.45
N ALA A 393 24.11 15.49 14.46
CA ALA A 393 24.57 16.61 13.62
C ALA A 393 23.43 17.32 12.86
N TYR A 394 22.37 16.60 12.52
CA TYR A 394 21.22 17.14 11.78
C TYR A 394 20.02 17.48 12.68
N ALA A 395 20.10 17.26 14.01
CA ALA A 395 18.98 17.44 14.92
C ALA A 395 18.38 18.86 14.83
N TRP A 396 19.23 19.90 14.90
CA TRP A 396 18.80 21.30 14.80
C TRP A 396 18.30 21.67 13.39
N ALA A 397 18.91 21.10 12.35
CA ALA A 397 18.45 21.31 10.96
C ALA A 397 17.03 20.78 10.75
N ILE A 398 16.72 19.59 11.29
CA ILE A 398 15.39 18.98 11.21
C ILE A 398 14.35 19.84 11.95
N LEU A 399 14.69 20.38 13.12
CA LEU A 399 13.80 21.27 13.86
C LEU A 399 13.54 22.57 13.09
N LEU A 400 14.59 23.20 12.57
CA LEU A 400 14.49 24.42 11.79
C LEU A 400 13.65 24.19 10.54
N PHE A 401 13.85 23.06 9.85
CA PHE A 401 13.03 22.66 8.72
C PHE A 401 11.55 22.60 9.10
N ALA A 402 11.21 21.85 10.15
CA ALA A 402 9.83 21.69 10.59
C ALA A 402 9.19 23.03 10.98
N PHE A 403 9.94 23.88 11.68
CA PHE A 403 9.51 25.21 12.07
C PHE A 403 9.19 26.09 10.86
N VAL A 404 10.11 26.21 9.90
CA VAL A 404 9.95 27.01 8.69
C VAL A 404 8.73 26.53 7.88
N VAL A 405 8.58 25.21 7.68
CA VAL A 405 7.45 24.66 6.94
C VAL A 405 6.11 25.01 7.58
N ILE A 406 6.00 24.87 8.91
CA ILE A 406 4.77 25.20 9.64
C ILE A 406 4.47 26.69 9.61
N VAL A 407 5.50 27.55 9.74
CA VAL A 407 5.35 29.00 9.65
C VAL A 407 4.84 29.41 8.26
N PHE A 408 5.44 28.90 7.19
CA PHE A 408 4.99 29.19 5.83
C PHE A 408 3.60 28.62 5.55
N ALA A 409 3.28 27.43 6.06
CA ALA A 409 1.93 26.88 6.00
C ALA A 409 0.89 27.79 6.68
N ALA A 410 1.24 28.38 7.83
CA ALA A 410 0.37 29.33 8.52
C ALA A 410 0.25 30.67 7.76
N LEU A 411 1.37 31.25 7.34
CA LEU A 411 1.40 32.54 6.63
C LEU A 411 0.62 32.48 5.34
N TRP A 412 0.85 31.45 4.51
CA TRP A 412 0.13 31.27 3.26
C TRP A 412 -1.37 31.18 3.48
N ALA A 413 -1.79 30.31 4.40
CA ALA A 413 -3.20 30.10 4.67
C ALA A 413 -3.86 31.38 5.18
N GLN A 414 -3.16 32.18 5.97
CA GLN A 414 -3.69 33.43 6.49
C GLN A 414 -3.78 34.52 5.44
N ILE A 415 -2.80 34.61 4.54
CA ILE A 415 -2.71 35.66 3.51
C ILE A 415 -3.64 35.34 2.33
N ILE A 416 -3.74 34.07 1.94
CA ILE A 416 -4.40 33.64 0.70
C ILE A 416 -5.72 32.92 0.96
N GLU A 417 -5.78 32.04 1.95
CA GLU A 417 -6.96 31.17 2.22
C GLU A 417 -7.80 31.65 3.42
N GLY A 418 -7.43 32.80 4.02
CA GLY A 418 -8.01 33.30 5.26
C GLY A 418 -9.47 33.68 5.09
N SER A 419 -10.28 33.42 6.12
CA SER A 419 -11.67 33.87 6.19
C SER A 419 -11.97 34.51 7.55
N GLU A 420 -13.06 35.27 7.65
CA GLU A 420 -13.46 35.87 8.94
C GLU A 420 -13.77 34.83 10.02
N LYS A 421 -14.13 33.61 9.61
CA LYS A 421 -14.48 32.48 10.49
C LYS A 421 -13.26 31.65 10.90
N LEU A 422 -12.30 31.42 10.00
CA LEU A 422 -11.03 30.72 10.31
C LEU A 422 -9.86 31.70 10.30
N LYS A 423 -9.42 32.11 11.50
CA LYS A 423 -8.31 33.07 11.69
C LYS A 423 -6.94 32.41 11.86
N ARG A 424 -6.84 31.08 11.86
CA ARG A 424 -5.59 30.29 11.93
C ARG A 424 -5.63 29.01 11.07
N PRO A 425 -5.90 29.09 9.75
CA PRO A 425 -5.77 27.91 8.88
C PRO A 425 -4.29 27.55 8.64
N PHE A 426 -4.04 26.32 8.18
CA PHE A 426 -2.73 25.89 7.70
C PHE A 426 -2.90 25.36 6.28
N GLY A 427 -2.14 25.93 5.35
CA GLY A 427 -2.35 25.81 3.91
C GLY A 427 -1.35 24.83 3.33
N TYR A 428 -1.83 23.92 2.49
CA TYR A 428 -0.99 22.91 1.86
C TYR A 428 0.07 23.54 0.94
N TYR A 429 -0.31 24.53 0.13
CA TYR A 429 0.63 25.21 -0.77
C TYR A 429 1.69 26.01 0.00
N GLY A 430 1.33 26.61 1.14
CA GLY A 430 2.28 27.24 2.04
C GLY A 430 3.33 26.28 2.56
N ALA A 431 2.93 25.06 2.94
CA ALA A 431 3.88 24.03 3.35
C ALA A 431 4.85 23.67 2.22
N LEU A 432 4.39 23.57 0.96
CA LEU A 432 5.25 23.31 -0.20
C LEU A 432 6.29 24.42 -0.42
N VAL A 433 5.88 25.69 -0.35
CA VAL A 433 6.79 26.84 -0.42
C VAL A 433 7.77 26.82 0.76
N GLY A 434 7.28 26.49 1.96
CA GLY A 434 8.09 26.34 3.15
C GLY A 434 9.15 25.25 3.02
N ILE A 435 8.85 24.13 2.36
CA ILE A 435 9.82 23.05 2.09
C ILE A 435 10.96 23.56 1.21
N LEU A 436 10.64 24.28 0.13
CA LEU A 436 11.65 24.86 -0.76
C LEU A 436 12.54 25.85 -0.01
N PHE A 437 11.92 26.77 0.75
CA PHE A 437 12.67 27.77 1.51
C PHE A 437 13.53 27.15 2.62
N ALA A 438 12.99 26.18 3.36
CA ALA A 438 13.73 25.46 4.38
C ALA A 438 14.91 24.69 3.79
N GLY A 439 14.74 24.05 2.63
CA GLY A 439 15.81 23.37 1.91
C GLY A 439 16.93 24.34 1.51
N THR A 440 16.59 25.46 0.88
CA THR A 440 17.57 26.49 0.51
C THR A 440 18.29 27.08 1.73
N LEU A 441 17.56 27.38 2.80
CA LEU A 441 18.15 27.91 4.03
C LEU A 441 19.16 26.93 4.64
N LEU A 442 18.79 25.65 4.73
CA LEU A 442 19.67 24.63 5.31
C LEU A 442 20.89 24.35 4.43
N TRP A 443 20.72 24.41 3.11
CA TRP A 443 21.85 24.36 2.18
C TRP A 443 22.83 25.52 2.39
N ILE A 444 22.34 26.76 2.55
CA ILE A 444 23.18 27.93 2.87
C ILE A 444 23.90 27.75 4.21
N MET A 445 23.27 27.07 5.18
CA MET A 445 23.87 26.74 6.47
C MET A 445 24.89 25.57 6.40
N GLY A 446 25.16 25.03 5.21
CA GLY A 446 26.14 23.97 4.98
C GLY A 446 25.62 22.55 5.20
N TYR A 447 24.31 22.37 5.38
CA TYR A 447 23.71 21.03 5.44
C TYR A 447 23.52 20.45 4.05
N ASN A 448 23.65 19.13 3.93
CA ASN A 448 23.29 18.42 2.71
C ASN A 448 21.76 18.32 2.61
N GLU A 449 21.14 19.02 1.65
CA GLU A 449 19.68 19.03 1.50
C GLU A 449 19.12 17.66 1.13
N TRP A 450 19.89 16.82 0.42
CA TRP A 450 19.43 15.50 0.00
C TRP A 450 19.31 14.53 1.17
N VAL A 451 20.21 14.62 2.16
CA VAL A 451 20.06 13.85 3.41
C VAL A 451 18.73 14.20 4.08
N LEU A 452 18.42 15.50 4.17
CA LEU A 452 17.18 15.99 4.78
C LEU A 452 15.93 15.57 3.98
N ILE A 453 15.93 15.77 2.66
CA ILE A 453 14.83 15.35 1.77
C ILE A 453 14.62 13.84 1.87
N GLY A 454 15.69 13.05 1.81
CA GLY A 454 15.66 11.59 1.93
C GLY A 454 15.06 11.15 3.26
N ILE A 455 15.57 11.63 4.39
CA ILE A 455 15.09 11.19 5.71
C ILE A 455 13.65 11.64 5.97
N ILE A 456 13.31 12.86 5.58
CA ILE A 456 11.94 13.37 5.75
C ILE A 456 10.99 12.51 4.92
N SER A 457 11.38 12.10 3.71
CA SER A 457 10.59 11.19 2.87
C SER A 457 10.32 9.84 3.54
N VAL A 458 11.30 9.28 4.25
CA VAL A 458 11.15 8.02 5.01
C VAL A 458 10.09 8.16 6.10
N VAL A 459 10.13 9.25 6.84
CA VAL A 459 9.35 9.42 8.08
C VAL A 459 7.99 10.07 7.84
N MET A 460 7.86 10.87 6.78
CA MET A 460 6.65 11.63 6.44
C MET A 460 5.38 10.77 6.33
N PRO A 461 5.38 9.52 5.81
CA PRO A 461 4.17 8.69 5.81
C PRO A 461 3.55 8.51 7.20
N TRP A 462 4.35 8.26 8.24
CA TRP A 462 3.83 8.12 9.60
C TRP A 462 3.39 9.45 10.21
N VAL A 463 4.10 10.54 9.93
CA VAL A 463 3.69 11.90 10.34
C VAL A 463 2.35 12.27 9.69
N GLN A 464 2.18 11.97 8.40
CA GLN A 464 0.93 12.18 7.67
C GLN A 464 -0.19 11.28 8.21
N ALA A 465 0.09 10.02 8.55
CA ALA A 465 -0.87 9.12 9.18
C ALA A 465 -1.36 9.68 10.53
N ALA A 466 -0.47 10.22 11.36
CA ALA A 466 -0.85 10.93 12.59
C ALA A 466 -1.73 12.17 12.30
N GLY A 467 -1.41 12.92 11.24
CA GLY A 467 -2.26 14.03 10.76
C GLY A 467 -3.67 13.60 10.32
N ARG A 468 -3.86 12.38 9.84
CA ARG A 468 -5.19 11.83 9.51
C ARG A 468 -6.04 11.54 10.75
N LEU A 469 -5.43 11.30 11.91
CA LEU A 469 -6.16 11.20 13.19
C LEU A 469 -6.75 12.55 13.60
N ARG A 470 -6.01 13.66 13.43
CA ARG A 470 -6.57 15.02 13.53
C ARG A 470 -7.74 15.21 12.57
N CYS A 471 -7.61 14.74 11.33
CA CYS A 471 -8.68 14.84 10.33
C CYS A 471 -9.95 14.09 10.75
N LEU A 472 -9.82 12.93 11.40
CA LEU A 472 -10.95 12.20 11.98
C LEU A 472 -11.66 13.06 13.03
N VAL A 473 -10.95 13.61 14.02
CA VAL A 473 -11.59 14.44 15.07
C VAL A 473 -12.29 15.68 14.47
N ASN A 474 -11.65 16.34 13.51
CA ASN A 474 -12.22 17.53 12.86
C ASN A 474 -13.31 17.21 11.83
N GLY A 475 -13.42 15.97 11.37
CA GLY A 475 -14.34 15.57 10.31
C GLY A 475 -13.97 16.10 8.92
N CYS A 476 -12.71 16.46 8.67
CA CYS A 476 -12.25 16.81 7.32
C CYS A 476 -11.68 15.59 6.60
N CYS A 477 -11.53 15.69 5.27
CA CYS A 477 -11.10 14.61 4.39
C CYS A 477 -11.99 13.37 4.48
N HIS A 478 -13.28 13.53 4.79
CA HIS A 478 -14.22 12.41 4.94
C HIS A 478 -14.63 11.80 3.60
N GLY A 479 -15.07 10.54 3.65
CA GLY A 479 -15.55 9.83 2.47
C GLY A 479 -16.99 10.18 2.07
N LYS A 480 -17.39 9.70 0.90
CA LYS A 480 -18.77 9.73 0.42
C LYS A 480 -19.65 8.75 1.23
N PRO A 481 -20.98 8.96 1.24
CA PRO A 481 -21.90 8.00 1.83
C PRO A 481 -21.74 6.59 1.25
N THR A 482 -21.91 5.59 2.11
CA THR A 482 -21.84 4.18 1.74
C THR A 482 -22.94 3.39 2.43
N ASP A 483 -23.57 2.47 1.69
CA ASP A 483 -24.59 1.58 2.24
C ASP A 483 -23.97 0.40 3.02
N ASN A 484 -22.65 0.25 2.95
CA ASN A 484 -21.93 -0.81 3.65
C ASN A 484 -21.61 -0.39 5.09
N SER A 485 -22.47 -0.80 6.02
CA SER A 485 -22.32 -0.54 7.45
C SER A 485 -21.06 -1.17 8.05
N ILE A 486 -20.56 -2.29 7.51
CA ILE A 486 -19.33 -2.97 7.98
C ILE A 486 -18.08 -2.15 7.63
N LEU A 487 -18.14 -1.35 6.55
CA LEU A 487 -17.03 -0.54 6.07
C LEU A 487 -17.05 0.90 6.62
N GLY A 488 -18.24 1.50 6.73
CA GLY A 488 -18.39 2.93 7.04
C GLY A 488 -18.22 3.31 8.52
N ILE A 489 -17.85 4.57 8.77
CA ILE A 489 -17.90 5.22 10.10
C ILE A 489 -18.94 6.35 10.11
N ARG A 490 -19.40 6.74 11.29
CA ARG A 490 -20.40 7.81 11.49
C ARG A 490 -19.87 8.95 12.35
N PHE A 491 -20.37 10.15 12.06
CA PHE A 491 -20.06 11.37 12.79
C PHE A 491 -21.34 11.93 13.43
N TYR A 492 -21.23 12.35 14.68
CA TYR A 492 -22.32 12.85 15.51
C TYR A 492 -21.99 14.20 16.17
N HIS A 493 -20.71 14.45 16.45
CA HIS A 493 -20.30 15.67 17.13
C HIS A 493 -20.59 16.92 16.30
N TYR A 494 -21.28 17.91 16.88
CA TYR A 494 -21.77 19.08 16.13
C TYR A 494 -20.65 19.95 15.53
N ARG A 495 -19.49 20.04 16.19
CA ARG A 495 -18.31 20.77 15.65
C ARG A 495 -17.55 20.03 14.56
N SER A 496 -17.85 18.76 14.31
CA SER A 496 -17.26 18.05 13.18
C SER A 496 -17.71 18.71 11.87
N ARG A 497 -16.80 18.90 10.91
CA ARG A 497 -17.13 19.45 9.59
C ARG A 497 -18.16 18.58 8.84
N VAL A 498 -18.17 17.27 9.10
CA VAL A 498 -19.20 16.36 8.57
C VAL A 498 -20.61 16.78 8.99
N CYS A 499 -20.76 17.21 10.24
CA CYS A 499 -22.04 17.63 10.80
C CYS A 499 -22.38 19.07 10.43
N ASN A 500 -21.43 19.99 10.62
CA ASN A 500 -21.67 21.44 10.50
C ASN A 500 -21.63 21.97 9.05
N ILE A 501 -20.84 21.34 8.18
CA ILE A 501 -20.64 21.82 6.79
C ILE A 501 -21.32 20.87 5.80
N SER A 502 -21.07 19.57 5.91
CA SER A 502 -21.53 18.60 4.90
C SER A 502 -22.96 18.09 5.13
N GLY A 503 -23.55 18.29 6.31
CA GLY A 503 -24.90 17.82 6.63
C GLY A 503 -25.06 16.29 6.61
N LEU A 504 -23.98 15.54 6.86
CA LEU A 504 -23.95 14.06 6.76
C LEU A 504 -23.98 13.36 8.14
N LYS A 505 -24.47 14.05 9.17
CA LYS A 505 -24.58 13.51 10.54
C LYS A 505 -25.28 12.15 10.54
N GLY A 506 -24.69 11.18 11.23
CA GLY A 506 -25.24 9.82 11.40
C GLY A 506 -25.22 8.91 10.17
N LYS A 507 -24.86 9.40 8.98
CA LYS A 507 -24.73 8.57 7.77
C LYS A 507 -23.42 7.78 7.80
N TYR A 508 -23.44 6.55 7.30
CA TYR A 508 -22.23 5.77 7.10
C TYR A 508 -21.41 6.39 5.97
N LEU A 509 -20.18 6.79 6.27
CA LEU A 509 -19.23 7.37 5.33
C LEU A 509 -18.02 6.45 5.17
N HIS A 510 -17.47 6.38 3.97
CA HIS A 510 -16.16 5.76 3.78
C HIS A 510 -15.11 6.42 4.70
N PRO A 511 -14.37 5.67 5.54
CA PRO A 511 -13.33 6.22 6.38
C PRO A 511 -12.05 6.46 5.56
N THR A 512 -12.08 7.38 4.59
CA THR A 512 -10.95 7.70 3.72
C THR A 512 -9.69 8.06 4.50
N GLN A 513 -9.82 8.69 5.67
CA GLN A 513 -8.69 8.95 6.56
C GLN A 513 -8.01 7.67 7.05
N VAL A 514 -8.79 6.62 7.36
CA VAL A 514 -8.26 5.31 7.77
C VAL A 514 -7.60 4.61 6.58
N TYR A 515 -8.17 4.71 5.37
CA TYR A 515 -7.54 4.17 4.16
C TYR A 515 -6.15 4.79 3.95
N SER A 516 -6.02 6.11 4.10
CA SER A 516 -4.73 6.80 4.04
C SER A 516 -3.77 6.31 5.13
N ILE A 517 -4.22 6.18 6.38
CA ILE A 517 -3.38 5.72 7.50
C ILE A 517 -2.80 4.35 7.19
N LEU A 518 -3.63 3.40 6.74
CA LEU A 518 -3.19 2.05 6.42
C LEU A 518 -2.17 2.03 5.27
N TRP A 519 -2.45 2.76 4.19
CA TRP A 519 -1.53 2.85 3.05
C TRP A 519 -0.18 3.48 3.42
N LEU A 520 -0.21 4.60 4.14
CA LEU A 520 0.98 5.32 4.57
C LEU A 520 1.81 4.51 5.57
N PHE A 521 1.18 3.71 6.43
CA PHE A 521 1.86 2.85 7.38
C PHE A 521 2.78 1.84 6.69
N PHE A 522 2.28 1.15 5.66
CA PHE A 522 3.11 0.24 4.86
C PHE A 522 4.13 1.00 4.00
N THR A 523 3.74 2.13 3.40
CA THR A 523 4.68 2.97 2.63
C THR A 523 5.91 3.36 3.47
N GLY A 524 5.71 3.76 4.73
CA GLY A 524 6.80 4.13 5.63
C GLY A 524 7.81 3.01 5.87
N PHE A 525 7.35 1.76 6.08
CA PHE A 525 8.26 0.62 6.26
C PHE A 525 9.06 0.29 5.01
N LEU A 526 8.46 0.41 3.82
CA LEU A 526 9.18 0.21 2.58
C LEU A 526 10.27 1.28 2.38
N LEU A 527 9.95 2.56 2.63
CA LEU A 527 10.94 3.63 2.53
C LEU A 527 12.05 3.50 3.59
N LEU A 528 11.70 3.03 4.78
CA LEU A 528 12.68 2.72 5.83
C LEU A 528 13.62 1.60 5.39
N ALA A 529 13.11 0.54 4.78
CA ALA A 529 13.97 -0.52 4.25
C ALA A 529 14.90 0.02 3.16
N LEU A 530 14.42 0.85 2.24
CA LEU A 530 15.27 1.50 1.23
C LEU A 530 16.38 2.35 1.88
N TRP A 531 16.06 3.09 2.94
CA TRP A 531 17.03 3.85 3.73
C TRP A 531 18.08 2.95 4.38
N LEU A 532 17.66 1.88 5.07
CA LEU A 532 18.55 0.95 5.75
C LEU A 532 19.46 0.17 4.78
N HIS A 533 18.99 -0.08 3.55
CA HIS A 533 19.79 -0.67 2.47
C HIS A 533 20.58 0.36 1.65
N SER A 534 20.72 1.60 2.14
CA SER A 534 21.58 2.64 1.56
C SER A 534 21.23 3.00 0.10
N PHE A 535 19.94 2.99 -0.27
CA PHE A 535 19.51 3.57 -1.53
C PHE A 535 19.72 5.09 -1.53
N SER A 536 19.94 5.66 -2.72
CA SER A 536 20.12 7.11 -2.86
C SER A 536 18.91 7.90 -2.36
N TYR A 537 19.17 9.09 -1.78
CA TYR A 537 18.13 9.93 -1.20
C TYR A 537 17.09 10.40 -2.23
N SER A 538 17.53 10.69 -3.46
CA SER A 538 16.65 11.03 -4.60
C SER A 538 15.72 9.87 -4.95
N PHE A 539 16.23 8.64 -4.93
CA PHE A 539 15.45 7.42 -5.15
C PHE A 539 14.38 7.24 -4.08
N ILE A 540 14.74 7.40 -2.80
CA ILE A 540 13.80 7.32 -1.68
C ILE A 540 12.71 8.40 -1.81
N PHE A 541 13.08 9.64 -2.15
CA PHE A 541 12.12 10.71 -2.38
C PHE A 541 11.21 10.43 -3.57
N GLY A 542 11.76 9.95 -4.69
CA GLY A 542 10.97 9.56 -5.86
C GLY A 542 9.97 8.45 -5.54
N MET A 543 10.40 7.42 -4.81
CA MET A 543 9.54 6.34 -4.33
C MET A 543 8.47 6.84 -3.35
N TYR A 544 8.80 7.78 -2.47
CA TYR A 544 7.84 8.45 -1.60
C TYR A 544 6.74 9.14 -2.42
N LEU A 545 7.11 9.91 -3.45
CA LEU A 545 6.15 10.58 -4.33
C LEU A 545 5.27 9.56 -5.07
N ILE A 546 5.86 8.52 -5.66
CA ILE A 546 5.13 7.48 -6.38
C ILE A 546 4.11 6.80 -5.45
N LEU A 547 4.57 6.24 -4.34
CA LEU A 547 3.74 5.40 -3.47
C LEU A 547 2.66 6.21 -2.76
N THR A 548 2.99 7.38 -2.21
CA THR A 548 1.97 8.21 -1.55
C THR A 548 0.91 8.69 -2.55
N SER A 549 1.30 8.95 -3.79
CA SER A 549 0.39 9.43 -4.84
C SER A 549 -0.51 8.34 -5.42
N THR A 550 -0.03 7.09 -5.55
CA THR A 550 -0.90 5.97 -5.94
C THR A 550 -2.01 5.74 -4.92
N GLY A 551 -1.68 5.76 -3.63
CA GLY A 551 -2.69 5.70 -2.55
C GLY A 551 -3.64 6.90 -2.59
N ARG A 552 -3.10 8.10 -2.80
CA ARG A 552 -3.88 9.34 -2.91
C ARG A 552 -4.87 9.33 -4.06
N PHE A 553 -4.48 8.79 -5.21
CA PHE A 553 -5.35 8.66 -6.39
C PHE A 553 -6.60 7.83 -6.07
N VAL A 554 -6.43 6.71 -5.34
CA VAL A 554 -7.54 5.86 -4.91
C VAL A 554 -8.36 6.55 -3.82
N GLU A 555 -7.72 7.08 -2.77
CA GLU A 555 -8.39 7.76 -1.65
C GLU A 555 -9.33 8.87 -2.14
N GLU A 556 -8.84 9.72 -3.05
CA GLU A 556 -9.58 10.87 -3.58
C GLU A 556 -10.87 10.45 -4.28
N ALA A 557 -10.91 9.26 -4.91
CA ALA A 557 -12.11 8.73 -5.56
C ALA A 557 -13.25 8.36 -4.59
N TYR A 558 -12.91 8.15 -3.32
CA TYR A 558 -13.86 7.84 -2.25
C TYR A 558 -14.19 9.05 -1.37
N ARG A 559 -13.53 10.21 -1.55
CA ARG A 559 -13.81 11.42 -0.76
C ARG A 559 -15.20 12.00 -1.06
N GLY A 560 -15.87 12.49 -0.02
CA GLY A 560 -17.21 13.07 -0.08
C GLY A 560 -17.25 14.60 -0.05
N GLU A 561 -16.11 15.27 0.02
CA GLU A 561 -16.04 16.74 0.02
C GLU A 561 -16.30 17.28 -1.39
N VAL A 562 -17.24 18.23 -1.49
CA VAL A 562 -17.78 18.75 -2.77
C VAL A 562 -16.84 19.77 -3.42
N GLN A 563 -15.80 20.22 -2.71
CA GLN A 563 -14.98 21.37 -3.09
C GLN A 563 -13.96 21.09 -4.20
N THR A 564 -13.67 19.82 -4.53
CA THR A 564 -12.63 19.50 -5.52
C THR A 564 -13.20 19.57 -6.95
N PRO A 565 -12.66 20.44 -7.84
CA PRO A 565 -13.07 20.46 -9.24
C PRO A 565 -12.83 19.10 -9.93
N VAL A 566 -13.75 18.71 -10.79
CA VAL A 566 -13.61 17.53 -11.67
C VAL A 566 -13.28 18.02 -13.07
N TRP A 567 -12.15 17.57 -13.62
CA TRP A 567 -11.68 17.91 -14.95
C TRP A 567 -11.42 16.62 -15.74
N SER A 568 -12.05 16.48 -16.91
CA SER A 568 -11.91 15.31 -17.79
C SER A 568 -12.16 13.96 -17.11
N GLY A 569 -13.15 13.90 -16.21
CA GLY A 569 -13.54 12.67 -15.51
C GLY A 569 -12.78 12.36 -14.22
N LEU A 570 -11.66 13.03 -13.96
CA LEU A 570 -10.86 12.89 -12.74
C LEU A 570 -10.95 14.16 -11.86
N ARG A 571 -10.80 13.98 -10.56
CA ARG A 571 -10.71 15.11 -9.62
C ARG A 571 -9.34 15.79 -9.73
N LEU A 572 -9.27 17.08 -9.42
CA LEU A 572 -8.01 17.86 -9.45
C LEU A 572 -6.87 17.16 -8.69
N TYR A 573 -7.13 16.60 -7.50
CA TYR A 573 -6.11 15.90 -6.73
C TYR A 573 -5.72 14.53 -7.30
N GLN A 574 -6.54 13.91 -8.15
CA GLN A 574 -6.13 12.72 -8.91
C GLN A 574 -5.15 13.12 -10.03
N TRP A 575 -5.36 14.26 -10.69
CA TRP A 575 -4.38 14.82 -11.63
C TRP A 575 -3.07 15.20 -10.94
N ALA A 576 -3.14 15.84 -9.77
CA ALA A 576 -1.96 16.15 -8.97
C ALA A 576 -1.21 14.88 -8.55
N ALA A 577 -1.91 13.80 -8.21
CA ALA A 577 -1.31 12.51 -7.93
C ALA A 577 -0.58 11.93 -9.16
N ILE A 578 -1.17 12.01 -10.36
CA ILE A 578 -0.50 11.56 -11.60
C ILE A 578 0.78 12.38 -11.84
N ALA A 579 0.72 13.70 -11.72
CA ALA A 579 1.88 14.57 -11.89
C ALA A 579 2.99 14.24 -10.86
N SER A 580 2.60 13.97 -9.62
CA SER A 580 3.52 13.57 -8.54
C SER A 580 4.16 12.19 -8.80
N VAL A 581 3.43 11.23 -9.37
CA VAL A 581 4.01 9.94 -9.82
C VAL A 581 5.07 10.18 -10.90
N LEU A 582 4.77 11.02 -11.90
CA LEU A 582 5.72 11.34 -12.98
C LEU A 582 6.96 12.06 -12.45
N ALA A 583 6.78 13.01 -11.53
CA ALA A 583 7.89 13.67 -10.84
C ALA A 583 8.70 12.64 -10.05
N GLY A 584 8.05 11.73 -9.33
CA GLY A 584 8.70 10.66 -8.59
C GLY A 584 9.56 9.75 -9.48
N ILE A 585 9.05 9.36 -10.66
CA ILE A 585 9.82 8.61 -11.67
C ILE A 585 11.11 9.37 -12.02
N ILE A 586 11.01 10.67 -12.32
CA ILE A 586 12.19 11.49 -12.64
C ILE A 586 13.16 11.57 -11.46
N PHE A 587 12.68 11.77 -10.23
CA PHE A 587 13.55 11.83 -9.06
C PHE A 587 14.26 10.50 -8.79
N THR A 588 13.64 9.36 -9.10
CA THR A 588 14.33 8.07 -8.96
C THR A 588 15.53 7.90 -9.89
N THR A 589 15.60 8.64 -11.00
CA THR A 589 16.72 8.54 -11.96
C THR A 589 17.87 9.49 -11.65
N ILE A 590 17.72 10.38 -10.68
CA ILE A 590 18.80 11.32 -10.32
C ILE A 590 19.81 10.60 -9.45
N ASP A 591 21.04 10.49 -9.91
CA ASP A 591 22.12 9.86 -9.13
C ASP A 591 22.74 10.88 -8.16
N ILE A 592 22.64 10.56 -6.86
CA ILE A 592 23.16 11.40 -5.78
C ILE A 592 23.99 10.52 -4.87
N PRO A 593 25.27 10.88 -4.62
CA PRO A 593 26.14 10.10 -3.77
C PRO A 593 25.58 10.04 -2.35
N VAL A 594 25.46 8.83 -1.82
CA VAL A 594 25.06 8.60 -0.43
C VAL A 594 26.21 9.02 0.47
N VAL A 595 25.90 9.85 1.46
CA VAL A 595 26.88 10.30 2.45
C VAL A 595 26.92 9.28 3.59
N THR A 596 28.12 8.94 4.06
CA THR A 596 28.28 8.13 5.26
C THR A 596 27.79 8.91 6.48
N LEU A 597 26.64 8.49 7.02
CA LEU A 597 26.09 9.04 8.25
C LEU A 597 26.65 8.27 9.45
N GLN A 598 26.79 8.95 10.59
CA GLN A 598 27.08 8.30 11.86
C GLN A 598 25.85 8.45 12.77
N PRO A 599 24.92 7.48 12.77
CA PRO A 599 23.80 7.48 13.71
C PRO A 599 24.37 7.47 15.13
N ALA A 600 24.27 8.61 15.80
CA ALA A 600 24.74 8.79 17.16
C ALA A 600 23.57 9.29 18.01
N TYR A 601 23.32 8.57 19.11
CA TYR A 601 22.36 8.99 20.11
C TYR A 601 22.86 10.26 20.81
N GLY A 602 21.95 11.20 21.06
CA GLY A 602 22.24 12.45 21.73
C GLY A 602 20.98 13.02 22.38
N TRP A 603 21.14 13.71 23.51
CA TRP A 603 20.03 14.37 24.20
C TRP A 603 19.43 15.49 23.32
N GLU A 604 20.22 16.05 22.40
CA GLU A 604 19.81 17.07 21.43
C GLU A 604 18.66 16.55 20.57
N ILE A 605 18.69 15.28 20.13
CA ILE A 605 17.65 14.65 19.31
C ILE A 605 16.32 14.63 20.07
N TRP A 606 16.34 14.26 21.35
CA TRP A 606 15.15 14.27 22.20
C TRP A 606 14.64 15.68 22.46
N LEU A 607 15.54 16.63 22.74
CA LEU A 607 15.16 18.02 22.97
C LEU A 607 14.49 18.61 21.73
N VAL A 608 15.10 18.48 20.54
CA VAL A 608 14.52 19.05 19.31
C VAL A 608 13.19 18.38 18.96
N ALA A 609 13.05 17.07 19.21
CA ALA A 609 11.79 16.37 19.01
C ALA A 609 10.71 16.90 19.95
N LEU A 610 11.01 17.08 21.24
CA LEU A 610 10.10 17.67 22.22
C LEU A 610 9.68 19.09 21.81
N VAL A 611 10.64 19.95 21.50
CA VAL A 611 10.39 21.34 21.08
C VAL A 611 9.53 21.38 19.82
N GLY A 612 9.87 20.61 18.78
CA GLY A 612 9.11 20.57 17.54
C GLY A 612 7.70 19.97 17.71
N GLY A 613 7.56 18.95 18.55
CA GLY A 613 6.27 18.35 18.90
C GLY A 613 5.36 19.33 19.64
N PHE A 614 5.86 20.00 20.67
CA PHE A 614 5.12 21.03 21.40
C PHE A 614 4.78 22.24 20.54
N PHE A 615 5.71 22.68 19.69
CA PHE A 615 5.46 23.76 18.74
C PHE A 615 4.31 23.40 17.79
N THR A 616 4.34 22.20 17.19
CA THR A 616 3.28 21.74 16.28
C THR A 616 1.94 21.58 17.00
N PHE A 617 1.95 21.01 18.21
CA PHE A 617 0.78 20.92 19.08
C PHE A 617 0.17 22.30 19.34
N PHE A 618 0.98 23.28 19.76
CA PHE A 618 0.51 24.63 20.04
C PHE A 618 0.01 25.33 18.77
N ALA A 619 0.74 25.19 17.68
CA ALA A 619 0.41 25.81 16.40
C ALA A 619 -0.95 25.35 15.89
N MET A 620 -1.25 24.06 16.00
CA MET A 620 -2.41 23.46 15.37
C MET A 620 -3.52 23.06 16.35
N GLY A 621 -3.27 23.07 17.65
CA GLY A 621 -4.18 22.58 18.70
C GLY A 621 -4.58 23.60 19.76
N VAL A 622 -3.95 24.77 19.79
CA VAL A 622 -4.21 25.82 20.78
C VAL A 622 -4.65 27.09 20.06
N ASP A 623 -5.71 27.72 20.56
CA ASP A 623 -6.21 29.00 20.07
C ASP A 623 -6.76 29.90 21.18
N PHE A 624 -7.26 31.07 20.79
CA PHE A 624 -7.66 32.17 21.66
C PHE A 624 -9.06 32.67 21.22
N PRO A 625 -10.14 31.99 21.65
CA PRO A 625 -11.49 32.22 21.12
C PRO A 625 -12.01 33.64 21.35
N ARG A 626 -11.52 34.31 22.41
CA ARG A 626 -11.91 35.69 22.78
C ARG A 626 -11.14 36.76 22.01
N SER A 627 -10.14 36.39 21.22
CA SER A 627 -9.30 37.32 20.47
C SER A 627 -9.75 37.44 19.01
N ASN A 628 -9.75 38.67 18.51
CA ASN A 628 -9.98 38.98 17.11
C ASN A 628 -8.70 39.18 16.28
N ALA A 629 -7.52 39.05 16.91
CA ALA A 629 -6.24 39.16 16.24
C ALA A 629 -6.07 38.09 15.13
N ARG A 630 -5.17 38.35 14.18
CA ARG A 630 -4.78 37.32 13.21
C ARG A 630 -4.09 36.16 13.94
N PHE A 631 -4.27 34.93 13.46
CA PHE A 631 -3.79 33.68 14.08
C PHE A 631 -4.43 33.31 15.41
N SER A 632 -5.53 33.97 15.81
CA SER A 632 -6.14 33.72 17.13
C SER A 632 -7.13 32.56 17.18
N ARG A 633 -7.78 32.14 16.09
CA ARG A 633 -8.89 31.15 16.14
C ARG A 633 -8.71 30.01 15.15
N LEU A 634 -8.74 28.77 15.65
CA LEU A 634 -8.69 27.52 14.88
C LEU A 634 -10.08 27.03 14.44
N VAL A 635 -11.13 27.40 15.18
CA VAL A 635 -12.54 26.99 14.96
C VAL A 635 -13.47 28.16 15.17
#